data_AF-A0A7L5NSY9-F1
#
_entry.id   AF-A0A7L5NSY9-F1
#
_cell.length_a   1.000
_cell.length_b   1.000
_cell.length_c   1.000
_cell.angle_alpha   90.00
_cell.angle_beta   90.00
_cell.angle_gamma   90.00
#
_symmetry.space_group_name_H-M   'P 1'
#
loop_
_entity.id
_entity.type
_entity.pdbx_description
1 polymer ?
#
loop_
_entity_poly.entity_id
_entity_poly.type
_entity_poly.pdbx_seq_one_letter_code
_entity_poly.pdbx_strand_id
1 'polypeptide(L)'
;MKFNIASPQCGTIKQFEIDDEKKLVQLNDKRLAQEFDGEILDDKWKGYVFKIVGGCDKQGFPMKQGVLVNSRVKLLLKGGTVGCRKWRVRSGERRRKTIRGCIVSQDIALLNLKIVTEGEEKIEGLTDTTVPRRLGPKRASKIRRLFNLTKEDDVRKFVIRRELPAKDNKKARSKAPKIQRLITPAVIRRRANKKRKILKKLAQSKAEREAYNHLVERRKTLNRQRTKAALLRQVAGRRKKELDVINKEAAKKAAAEAAAKAAAAAAAAKAKPAPKGKAAKKK
;
A
#
# COMPACT_ATOMS: atom_id res chain seq x y z
N MET A 1 -33.96 -36.97 19.91
CA MET A 1 -33.13 -36.05 19.09
C MET A 1 -32.16 -35.29 19.97
N LYS A 2 -30.95 -34.98 19.50
CA LYS A 2 -29.92 -34.30 20.30
C LYS A 2 -29.88 -32.78 20.03
N PHE A 3 -29.81 -31.99 21.10
CA PHE A 3 -29.71 -30.54 21.07
C PHE A 3 -28.40 -30.08 21.69
N ASN A 4 -27.59 -29.35 20.95
CA ASN A 4 -26.35 -28.75 21.43
C ASN A 4 -26.59 -27.26 21.71
N ILE A 5 -26.74 -26.90 22.99
CA ILE A 5 -27.21 -25.58 23.42
C ILE A 5 -26.06 -24.78 24.01
N ALA A 6 -25.92 -23.52 23.60
CA ALA A 6 -24.89 -22.61 24.10
C ALA A 6 -25.49 -21.33 24.73
N SER A 7 -25.06 -20.97 25.95
CA SER A 7 -25.22 -19.60 26.48
C SER A 7 -24.05 -18.73 26.00
N PRO A 8 -24.30 -17.64 25.24
CA PRO A 8 -23.26 -16.70 24.85
C PRO A 8 -22.75 -15.83 26.01
N GLN A 9 -23.56 -15.71 27.07
CA GLN A 9 -23.24 -14.91 28.26
C GLN A 9 -22.22 -15.67 29.11
N CYS A 10 -22.60 -16.88 29.53
CA CYS A 10 -21.80 -17.75 30.37
C CYS A 10 -20.62 -18.40 29.62
N GLY A 11 -20.69 -18.52 28.28
CA GLY A 11 -19.63 -19.14 27.46
C GLY A 11 -19.60 -20.66 27.53
N THR A 12 -20.64 -21.25 28.11
CA THR A 12 -20.92 -22.68 28.29
C THR A 12 -21.60 -23.28 27.07
N ILE A 13 -21.47 -24.61 26.94
CA ILE A 13 -22.18 -25.42 25.95
C ILE A 13 -22.55 -26.74 26.64
N LYS A 14 -23.83 -27.12 26.65
CA LYS A 14 -24.33 -28.38 27.19
C LYS A 14 -25.21 -29.07 26.15
N GLN A 15 -25.09 -30.39 26.04
CA GLN A 15 -25.92 -31.20 25.16
C GLN A 15 -27.10 -31.76 25.97
N PHE A 16 -28.28 -31.73 25.36
CA PHE A 16 -29.51 -32.33 25.87
C PHE A 16 -30.04 -33.33 24.83
N GLU A 17 -30.85 -34.28 25.27
CA GLU A 17 -31.47 -35.30 24.42
C GLU A 17 -32.96 -35.35 24.77
N ILE A 18 -33.80 -35.20 23.75
CA ILE A 18 -35.26 -35.08 23.88
C ILE A 18 -35.87 -35.97 22.80
N ASP A 19 -36.54 -37.03 23.22
CA ASP A 19 -37.07 -38.08 22.33
C ASP A 19 -38.60 -38.08 22.21
N ASP A 20 -39.31 -37.16 22.88
CA ASP A 20 -40.74 -36.90 22.67
C ASP A 20 -40.98 -36.30 21.27
N GLU A 21 -41.47 -37.13 20.35
CA GLU A 21 -41.74 -36.74 18.97
C GLU A 21 -42.72 -35.57 18.84
N LYS A 22 -43.66 -35.37 19.79
CA LYS A 22 -44.64 -34.27 19.72
C LYS A 22 -43.94 -32.92 19.83
N LYS A 23 -42.99 -32.80 20.77
CA LYS A 23 -42.13 -31.63 20.96
C LYS A 23 -41.22 -31.40 19.73
N LEU A 24 -40.71 -32.47 19.13
CA LEU A 24 -39.87 -32.41 17.93
C LEU A 24 -40.65 -31.98 16.67
N VAL A 25 -41.90 -32.41 16.50
CA VAL A 25 -42.74 -32.01 15.35
C VAL A 25 -42.98 -30.50 15.31
N GLN A 26 -43.13 -29.85 16.47
CA GLN A 26 -43.23 -28.39 16.58
C GLN A 26 -41.94 -27.64 16.16
N LEU A 27 -40.84 -28.35 15.89
CA LEU A 27 -39.59 -27.77 15.35
C LEU A 27 -39.45 -27.94 13.83
N ASN A 28 -40.27 -28.78 13.20
CA ASN A 28 -40.25 -28.95 11.75
C ASN A 28 -40.59 -27.64 11.02
N ASP A 29 -40.12 -27.53 9.78
CA ASP A 29 -40.29 -26.38 8.87
C ASP A 29 -39.70 -25.03 9.32
N LYS A 30 -39.32 -24.90 10.60
CA LYS A 30 -38.46 -23.81 11.09
C LYS A 30 -37.12 -23.80 10.35
N ARG A 31 -36.61 -22.60 10.10
CA ARG A 31 -35.41 -22.35 9.28
C ARG A 31 -34.20 -22.01 10.13
N LEU A 32 -33.00 -22.31 9.64
CA LEU A 32 -31.77 -21.75 10.23
C LEU A 32 -31.85 -20.22 10.37
N ALA A 33 -31.32 -19.71 11.48
CA ALA A 33 -31.40 -18.35 11.98
C ALA A 33 -32.79 -17.85 12.43
N GLN A 34 -33.84 -18.67 12.36
CA GLN A 34 -35.12 -18.39 13.00
C GLN A 34 -35.00 -18.51 14.53
N GLU A 35 -35.85 -17.75 15.24
CA GLU A 35 -36.03 -17.83 16.70
C GLU A 35 -37.35 -18.53 17.04
N PHE A 36 -37.39 -19.21 18.18
CA PHE A 36 -38.56 -19.92 18.70
C PHE A 36 -38.50 -20.01 20.24
N ASP A 37 -39.65 -20.24 20.86
CA ASP A 37 -39.77 -20.36 22.31
C ASP A 37 -39.23 -21.69 22.84
N GLY A 38 -38.59 -21.66 24.00
CA GLY A 38 -37.99 -22.79 24.68
C GLY A 38 -39.02 -23.75 25.28
N GLU A 39 -40.21 -23.26 25.65
CA GLU A 39 -41.33 -24.06 26.19
C GLU A 39 -41.69 -25.26 25.28
N ILE A 40 -41.42 -25.15 23.97
CA ILE A 40 -41.56 -26.22 22.96
C ILE A 40 -40.66 -27.45 23.25
N LEU A 41 -39.52 -27.26 23.91
CA LEU A 41 -38.55 -28.33 24.20
C LEU A 41 -38.84 -29.05 25.52
N ASP A 42 -39.06 -28.30 26.60
CA ASP A 42 -39.38 -28.78 27.94
C ASP A 42 -39.82 -27.60 28.81
N ASP A 43 -40.62 -27.86 29.84
CA ASP A 43 -41.20 -26.80 30.69
C ASP A 43 -40.12 -25.97 31.40
N LYS A 44 -38.96 -26.59 31.68
CA LYS A 44 -37.74 -25.98 32.25
C LYS A 44 -37.13 -24.87 31.37
N TRP A 45 -37.53 -24.79 30.10
CA TRP A 45 -37.07 -23.78 29.14
C TRP A 45 -38.07 -22.64 28.95
N LYS A 46 -39.12 -22.55 29.77
CA LYS A 46 -40.09 -21.45 29.74
C LYS A 46 -39.40 -20.08 29.81
N GLY A 47 -39.74 -19.18 28.88
CA GLY A 47 -39.14 -17.85 28.75
C GLY A 47 -37.75 -17.79 28.07
N TYR A 48 -37.11 -18.93 27.78
CA TYR A 48 -35.87 -18.95 26.99
C TYR A 48 -36.18 -18.84 25.49
N VAL A 49 -35.75 -17.77 24.81
CA VAL A 49 -35.82 -17.71 23.34
C VAL A 49 -34.56 -18.30 22.72
N PHE A 50 -34.73 -19.30 21.87
CA PHE A 50 -33.65 -19.97 21.15
C PHE A 50 -33.56 -19.54 19.70
N LYS A 51 -32.33 -19.34 19.21
CA LYS A 51 -32.02 -19.20 17.77
C LYS A 51 -31.40 -20.48 17.23
N ILE A 52 -31.93 -20.98 16.12
CA ILE A 52 -31.36 -22.13 15.39
C ILE A 52 -30.10 -21.66 14.66
N VAL A 53 -28.91 -22.07 15.11
CA VAL A 53 -27.63 -21.63 14.51
C VAL A 53 -27.08 -22.62 13.49
N GLY A 54 -27.38 -23.91 13.64
CA GLY A 54 -26.89 -24.95 12.77
C GLY A 54 -27.45 -26.32 13.13
N GLY A 55 -26.92 -27.36 12.48
CA GLY A 55 -27.28 -28.75 12.77
C GLY A 55 -26.52 -29.69 11.84
N CYS A 56 -26.61 -30.99 12.13
CA CYS A 56 -26.23 -32.02 11.19
C CYS A 56 -27.29 -33.14 11.11
N ASP A 57 -27.50 -33.57 9.88
CA ASP A 57 -28.24 -34.74 9.45
C ASP A 57 -27.74 -36.02 10.15
N LYS A 58 -28.57 -37.08 10.25
CA LYS A 58 -28.19 -38.43 10.70
C LYS A 58 -26.90 -38.96 10.04
N GLN A 59 -26.63 -38.59 8.77
CA GLN A 59 -25.38 -38.94 8.07
C GLN A 59 -24.25 -37.89 8.23
N GLY A 60 -24.32 -37.02 9.23
CA GLY A 60 -23.29 -36.02 9.54
C GLY A 60 -23.19 -34.84 8.57
N PHE A 61 -24.07 -34.74 7.56
CA PHE A 61 -24.09 -33.60 6.64
C PHE A 61 -24.56 -32.32 7.37
N PRO A 62 -23.77 -31.23 7.38
CA PRO A 62 -24.14 -30.00 8.06
C PRO A 62 -25.24 -29.25 7.30
N MET A 63 -26.15 -28.62 8.03
CA MET A 63 -27.14 -27.69 7.48
C MET A 63 -26.47 -26.42 6.93
N LYS A 64 -27.09 -25.73 5.96
CA LYS A 64 -26.53 -24.52 5.34
C LYS A 64 -27.58 -23.44 5.06
N GLN A 65 -27.37 -22.23 5.58
CA GLN A 65 -28.20 -21.05 5.34
C GLN A 65 -28.46 -20.82 3.83
N GLY A 66 -29.70 -20.48 3.48
CA GLY A 66 -30.10 -20.12 2.12
C GLY A 66 -30.39 -21.31 1.19
N VAL A 67 -30.21 -22.56 1.65
CA VAL A 67 -30.67 -23.75 0.92
C VAL A 67 -32.07 -24.11 1.43
N LEU A 68 -33.09 -23.47 0.86
CA LEU A 68 -34.50 -23.53 1.29
C LEU A 68 -35.18 -24.89 0.97
N VAL A 69 -34.63 -25.98 1.49
CA VAL A 69 -35.13 -27.35 1.31
C VAL A 69 -35.01 -28.12 2.63
N ASN A 70 -35.91 -29.09 2.85
CA ASN A 70 -35.89 -30.05 3.96
C ASN A 70 -35.11 -31.35 3.64
N SER A 71 -34.22 -31.33 2.63
CA SER A 71 -33.50 -32.51 2.14
C SER A 71 -32.01 -32.24 1.91
N ARG A 72 -31.30 -33.15 1.22
CA ARG A 72 -29.86 -33.03 0.92
C ARG A 72 -29.61 -32.65 -0.54
N VAL A 73 -28.76 -31.64 -0.78
CA VAL A 73 -28.48 -31.10 -2.13
C VAL A 73 -26.98 -31.11 -2.45
N LYS A 74 -26.58 -31.49 -3.68
CA LYS A 74 -25.18 -31.52 -4.15
C LYS A 74 -24.72 -30.19 -4.79
N LEU A 75 -24.29 -29.23 -3.97
CA LEU A 75 -23.89 -27.88 -4.39
C LEU A 75 -22.37 -27.70 -4.61
N LEU A 76 -22.00 -26.78 -5.52
CA LEU A 76 -20.60 -26.45 -5.85
C LEU A 76 -20.01 -25.38 -4.91
N LEU A 77 -19.43 -25.81 -3.79
CA LEU A 77 -18.95 -24.95 -2.71
C LEU A 77 -17.57 -24.32 -2.97
N LYS A 78 -17.44 -23.06 -2.54
CA LYS A 78 -16.15 -22.35 -2.39
C LYS A 78 -15.50 -22.68 -1.04
N GLY A 79 -14.17 -22.83 -1.02
CA GLY A 79 -13.41 -23.06 0.21
C GLY A 79 -13.58 -21.93 1.23
N GLY A 80 -13.88 -22.30 2.48
CA GLY A 80 -14.19 -21.37 3.58
C GLY A 80 -15.68 -21.25 3.92
N THR A 81 -16.56 -21.99 3.24
CA THR A 81 -18.00 -22.01 3.52
C THR A 81 -18.41 -23.26 4.31
N VAL A 82 -19.61 -23.25 4.93
CA VAL A 82 -20.18 -24.44 5.60
C VAL A 82 -20.22 -25.62 4.62
N GLY A 83 -19.74 -26.79 5.06
CA GLY A 83 -19.49 -27.99 4.25
C GLY A 83 -18.09 -28.09 3.61
N CYS A 84 -17.38 -26.97 3.45
CA CYS A 84 -16.08 -26.92 2.76
C CYS A 84 -15.06 -26.00 3.46
N ARG A 85 -14.36 -26.53 4.48
CA ARG A 85 -13.32 -25.80 5.25
C ARG A 85 -12.18 -25.33 4.34
N LYS A 86 -11.75 -24.07 4.49
CA LYS A 86 -10.78 -23.39 3.60
C LYS A 86 -9.47 -24.15 3.39
N TRP A 87 -8.96 -24.84 4.41
CA TRP A 87 -7.69 -25.57 4.34
C TRP A 87 -7.72 -26.86 3.51
N ARG A 88 -8.90 -27.35 3.10
CA ARG A 88 -9.05 -28.55 2.24
C ARG A 88 -9.07 -28.23 0.73
N VAL A 89 -8.85 -26.97 0.34
CA VAL A 89 -9.19 -26.43 -0.98
C VAL A 89 -8.16 -25.36 -1.36
N ARG A 90 -7.59 -25.40 -2.58
CA ARG A 90 -6.65 -24.36 -3.05
C ARG A 90 -7.35 -23.02 -3.30
N SER A 91 -6.58 -21.95 -3.48
CA SER A 91 -7.17 -20.65 -3.85
C SER A 91 -7.89 -20.77 -5.20
N GLY A 92 -9.09 -20.20 -5.32
CA GLY A 92 -9.95 -20.31 -6.51
C GLY A 92 -10.73 -21.63 -6.65
N GLU A 93 -10.22 -22.74 -6.12
CA GLU A 93 -10.81 -24.07 -6.24
C GLU A 93 -12.22 -24.15 -5.60
N ARG A 94 -13.13 -24.88 -6.25
CA ARG A 94 -14.50 -25.19 -5.79
C ARG A 94 -14.69 -26.71 -5.78
N ARG A 95 -15.46 -27.24 -4.82
CA ARG A 95 -15.77 -28.69 -4.73
C ARG A 95 -17.27 -28.91 -4.66
N ARG A 96 -17.80 -29.81 -5.51
CA ARG A 96 -19.20 -30.26 -5.43
C ARG A 96 -19.35 -31.17 -4.22
N LYS A 97 -20.32 -30.90 -3.35
CA LYS A 97 -20.55 -31.63 -2.11
C LYS A 97 -22.03 -31.72 -1.79
N THR A 98 -22.44 -32.85 -1.21
CA THR A 98 -23.73 -33.01 -0.54
C THR A 98 -23.75 -32.15 0.74
N ILE A 99 -24.88 -31.49 1.00
CA ILE A 99 -25.13 -30.60 2.14
C ILE A 99 -26.59 -30.77 2.54
N ARG A 100 -26.90 -30.68 3.84
CA ARG A 100 -28.29 -30.61 4.32
C ARG A 100 -28.84 -29.19 4.11
N GLY A 101 -30.11 -29.07 3.75
CA GLY A 101 -30.79 -27.78 3.63
C GLY A 101 -30.94 -27.04 4.96
N CYS A 102 -31.53 -25.84 4.93
CA CYS A 102 -31.72 -25.01 6.12
C CYS A 102 -33.05 -25.26 6.86
N ILE A 103 -33.93 -26.11 6.33
CA ILE A 103 -35.23 -26.42 6.92
C ILE A 103 -35.07 -27.65 7.85
N VAL A 104 -35.63 -27.55 9.05
CA VAL A 104 -35.63 -28.63 10.04
C VAL A 104 -36.61 -29.74 9.63
N SER A 105 -36.18 -30.99 9.75
CA SER A 105 -37.04 -32.18 9.69
C SER A 105 -36.45 -33.28 10.60
N GLN A 106 -37.22 -34.35 10.81
CA GLN A 106 -36.88 -35.56 11.57
C GLN A 106 -35.58 -36.28 11.12
N ASP A 107 -34.97 -35.91 9.99
CA ASP A 107 -33.67 -36.46 9.52
C ASP A 107 -32.44 -35.90 10.26
N ILE A 108 -32.63 -34.85 11.06
CA ILE A 108 -31.55 -34.17 11.78
C ILE A 108 -31.27 -34.95 13.07
N ALA A 109 -30.01 -35.34 13.29
CA ALA A 109 -29.60 -36.02 14.51
C ALA A 109 -29.20 -35.04 15.61
N LEU A 110 -28.55 -33.93 15.23
CA LEU A 110 -28.06 -32.90 16.13
C LEU A 110 -28.45 -31.51 15.65
N LEU A 111 -29.14 -30.74 16.48
CA LEU A 111 -29.51 -29.35 16.21
C LEU A 111 -28.73 -28.42 17.17
N ASN A 112 -28.10 -27.37 16.63
CA ASN A 112 -27.27 -26.44 17.40
C ASN A 112 -28.06 -25.16 17.71
N LEU A 113 -28.34 -24.95 18.99
CA LEU A 113 -29.11 -23.82 19.51
C LEU A 113 -28.19 -22.81 20.20
N LYS A 114 -28.61 -21.55 20.15
CA LYS A 114 -27.98 -20.45 20.86
C LYS A 114 -29.06 -19.68 21.59
N ILE A 115 -28.88 -19.49 22.89
CA ILE A 115 -29.79 -18.66 23.70
C ILE A 115 -29.73 -17.21 23.21
N VAL A 116 -30.89 -16.55 23.18
CA VAL A 116 -31.06 -15.13 22.84
C VAL A 116 -31.53 -14.36 24.07
N THR A 117 -32.60 -14.81 24.72
CA THR A 117 -33.02 -14.42 26.07
C THR A 117 -32.89 -15.61 27.01
N GLU A 118 -32.42 -15.37 28.23
CA GLU A 118 -32.39 -16.38 29.29
C GLU A 118 -33.71 -16.28 30.07
N GLY A 119 -34.35 -17.42 30.35
CA GLY A 119 -35.59 -17.51 31.12
C GLY A 119 -35.34 -17.46 32.64
N GLU A 120 -36.40 -17.72 33.41
CA GLU A 120 -36.40 -17.58 34.87
C GLU A 120 -35.63 -18.69 35.59
N GLU A 121 -35.82 -19.95 35.17
CA GLU A 121 -35.14 -21.10 35.77
C GLU A 121 -33.68 -21.20 35.31
N LYS A 122 -32.73 -21.40 36.25
CA LYS A 122 -31.32 -21.63 35.93
C LYS A 122 -31.05 -23.10 35.69
N ILE A 123 -30.30 -23.39 34.62
CA ILE A 123 -30.08 -24.75 34.13
C ILE A 123 -28.61 -25.13 34.34
N GLU A 124 -28.42 -26.20 35.12
CA GLU A 124 -27.12 -26.74 35.55
C GLU A 124 -26.13 -26.87 34.39
N GLY A 125 -24.91 -26.37 34.57
CA GLY A 125 -23.85 -26.47 33.56
C GLY A 125 -24.10 -25.69 32.26
N LEU A 126 -25.21 -24.93 32.16
CA LEU A 126 -25.48 -24.03 31.04
C LEU A 126 -25.58 -22.56 31.49
N THR A 127 -26.65 -22.16 32.18
CA THR A 127 -26.78 -20.77 32.68
C THR A 127 -26.16 -20.58 34.06
N ASP A 128 -25.99 -21.66 34.83
CA ASP A 128 -25.40 -21.64 36.17
C ASP A 128 -23.90 -21.26 36.20
N THR A 129 -23.03 -21.98 35.48
CA THR A 129 -21.57 -21.76 35.54
C THR A 129 -21.06 -20.77 34.49
N THR A 130 -20.11 -19.90 34.84
CA THR A 130 -19.51 -18.92 33.91
C THR A 130 -18.06 -19.27 33.56
N VAL A 131 -17.74 -19.33 32.26
CA VAL A 131 -16.41 -19.73 31.77
C VAL A 131 -15.57 -18.48 31.44
N PRO A 132 -14.50 -18.19 32.20
CA PRO A 132 -13.73 -16.96 32.01
C PRO A 132 -12.96 -16.92 30.68
N ARG A 133 -12.97 -15.76 30.02
CA ARG A 133 -12.36 -15.57 28.69
C ARG A 133 -10.82 -15.65 28.76
N ARG A 134 -10.27 -16.83 28.48
CA ARG A 134 -8.83 -17.20 28.50
C ARG A 134 -7.84 -16.23 27.83
N LEU A 135 -8.28 -15.35 26.94
CA LEU A 135 -7.42 -14.44 26.17
C LEU A 135 -7.96 -13.00 26.15
N GLY A 136 -7.25 -12.09 26.84
CA GLY A 136 -7.50 -10.65 26.79
C GLY A 136 -7.07 -9.98 25.47
N PRO A 137 -7.41 -8.70 25.26
CA PRO A 137 -7.11 -7.97 24.02
C PRO A 137 -5.59 -7.74 23.82
N LYS A 138 -5.08 -8.16 22.65
CA LYS A 138 -3.65 -7.99 22.28
C LYS A 138 -3.32 -6.66 21.56
N ARG A 139 -4.32 -5.95 21.03
CA ARG A 139 -4.12 -4.71 20.24
C ARG A 139 -4.31 -3.49 21.15
N ALA A 140 -3.40 -2.52 21.10
CA ALA A 140 -3.42 -1.32 21.95
C ALA A 140 -4.81 -0.63 22.01
N SER A 141 -5.46 -0.40 20.86
CA SER A 141 -6.80 0.21 20.82
C SER A 141 -7.93 -0.67 21.40
N LYS A 142 -7.77 -2.00 21.40
CA LYS A 142 -8.72 -2.91 22.07
C LYS A 142 -8.50 -3.01 23.58
N ILE A 143 -7.28 -2.77 24.06
CA ILE A 143 -6.99 -2.67 25.50
C ILE A 143 -7.58 -1.36 26.01
N ARG A 144 -7.36 -0.23 25.31
CA ARG A 144 -7.97 1.06 25.67
C ARG A 144 -9.49 1.00 25.78
N ARG A 145 -10.18 0.42 24.77
CA ARG A 145 -11.64 0.22 24.82
C ARG A 145 -12.11 -0.78 25.89
N LEU A 146 -11.26 -1.64 26.45
CA LEU A 146 -11.65 -2.55 27.54
C LEU A 146 -11.60 -1.85 28.91
N PHE A 147 -10.64 -0.95 29.10
CA PHE A 147 -10.42 -0.23 30.37
C PHE A 147 -10.83 1.25 30.30
N ASN A 148 -11.62 1.64 29.29
CA ASN A 148 -12.04 3.02 29.00
C ASN A 148 -10.92 4.08 29.03
N LEU A 149 -9.69 3.69 28.68
CA LEU A 149 -8.51 4.55 28.72
C LEU A 149 -8.48 5.55 27.56
N THR A 150 -7.88 6.71 27.83
CA THR A 150 -7.64 7.80 26.88
C THR A 150 -6.58 7.42 25.83
N LYS A 151 -6.26 8.36 24.92
CA LYS A 151 -5.21 8.16 23.90
C LYS A 151 -3.80 8.42 24.47
N GLU A 152 -3.72 9.00 25.64
CA GLU A 152 -2.53 9.52 26.31
C GLU A 152 -1.96 8.45 27.26
N ASP A 153 -2.84 7.64 27.88
CA ASP A 153 -2.50 6.56 28.83
C ASP A 153 -1.54 5.49 28.29
N ASP A 154 -0.55 5.08 29.11
CA ASP A 154 0.33 3.96 28.78
C ASP A 154 -0.35 2.61 28.99
N VAL A 155 -0.87 2.10 27.89
CA VAL A 155 -1.51 0.79 27.69
C VAL A 155 -0.66 -0.38 28.19
N ARG A 156 0.65 -0.22 28.44
CA ARG A 156 1.51 -1.29 29.01
C ARG A 156 1.13 -1.70 30.42
N LYS A 157 0.71 -0.76 31.26
CA LYS A 157 0.36 -1.03 32.67
C LYS A 157 -0.88 -1.94 32.75
N PHE A 158 -1.86 -1.67 31.89
CA PHE A 158 -3.17 -2.33 31.83
C PHE A 158 -3.21 -3.60 30.95
N VAL A 159 -2.06 -4.26 30.70
CA VAL A 159 -2.06 -5.53 29.97
C VAL A 159 -2.39 -6.68 30.91
N ILE A 160 -3.57 -7.28 30.74
CA ILE A 160 -3.97 -8.50 31.45
C ILE A 160 -2.85 -9.55 31.36
N ARG A 161 -2.30 -9.89 32.53
CA ARG A 161 -1.31 -10.95 32.70
C ARG A 161 -2.05 -12.24 33.03
N ARG A 162 -1.55 -13.37 32.53
CA ARG A 162 -1.99 -14.70 32.98
C ARG A 162 -0.91 -15.31 33.85
N GLU A 163 -1.28 -15.66 35.06
CA GLU A 163 -0.42 -16.42 35.96
C GLU A 163 -0.27 -17.86 35.46
N LEU A 164 0.87 -18.46 35.79
CA LEU A 164 1.14 -19.87 35.57
C LEU A 164 1.57 -20.45 36.92
N PRO A 165 0.95 -21.54 37.39
CA PRO A 165 1.38 -22.21 38.59
C PRO A 165 2.83 -22.71 38.42
N ALA A 166 3.48 -22.99 39.55
CA ALA A 166 4.76 -23.66 39.55
C ALA A 166 4.60 -25.05 38.89
N LYS A 167 5.53 -25.40 37.99
CA LYS A 167 5.57 -26.73 37.35
C LYS A 167 6.97 -27.05 36.85
N ASP A 168 7.32 -28.34 36.87
CA ASP A 168 8.54 -28.90 36.27
C ASP A 168 9.82 -28.18 36.80
N ASN A 169 9.94 -28.05 38.12
CA ASN A 169 10.99 -27.31 38.86
C ASN A 169 11.14 -25.82 38.51
N LYS A 170 10.12 -25.17 37.91
CA LYS A 170 10.07 -23.71 37.73
C LYS A 170 9.05 -23.06 38.67
N LYS A 171 9.49 -22.01 39.37
CA LYS A 171 8.64 -21.13 40.21
C LYS A 171 7.47 -20.55 39.39
N ALA A 172 6.37 -20.24 40.08
CA ALA A 172 5.19 -19.60 39.48
C ALA A 172 5.57 -18.29 38.77
N ARG A 173 4.90 -17.98 37.65
CA ARG A 173 5.27 -16.82 36.80
C ARG A 173 4.11 -16.27 35.99
N SER A 174 3.98 -14.94 35.97
CA SER A 174 2.99 -14.25 35.14
C SER A 174 3.51 -13.98 33.71
N LYS A 175 2.69 -14.29 32.69
CA LYS A 175 2.99 -14.00 31.28
C LYS A 175 1.98 -12.99 30.71
N ALA A 176 2.47 -12.04 29.91
CA ALA A 176 1.66 -11.04 29.21
C ALA A 176 1.83 -11.16 27.67
N PRO A 177 0.78 -10.88 26.88
CA PRO A 177 0.90 -10.83 25.42
C PRO A 177 1.68 -9.59 24.95
N LYS A 178 2.58 -9.75 23.98
CA LYS A 178 3.23 -8.62 23.28
C LYS A 178 2.18 -7.74 22.59
N ILE A 179 2.03 -6.50 23.07
CA ILE A 179 1.06 -5.51 22.57
C ILE A 179 1.30 -5.24 21.09
N GLN A 180 0.25 -5.34 20.28
CA GLN A 180 0.27 -5.03 18.86
C GLN A 180 -0.26 -3.61 18.61
N ARG A 181 0.32 -2.91 17.63
CA ARG A 181 -0.03 -1.53 17.21
C ARG A 181 0.19 -0.44 18.28
N LEU A 182 0.94 -0.71 19.35
CA LEU A 182 1.46 0.34 20.23
C LEU A 182 2.44 1.24 19.46
N ILE A 183 2.36 2.56 19.67
CA ILE A 183 3.35 3.50 19.15
C ILE A 183 4.57 3.46 20.08
N THR A 184 5.76 3.22 19.50
CA THR A 184 7.03 3.17 20.26
C THR A 184 8.07 4.07 19.60
N PRO A 185 9.16 4.46 20.30
CA PRO A 185 10.23 5.26 19.71
C PRO A 185 10.82 4.65 18.43
N ALA A 186 10.85 3.33 18.31
CA ALA A 186 11.27 2.63 17.09
C ALA A 186 10.29 2.84 15.91
N VAL A 187 8.98 2.92 16.16
CA VAL A 187 7.97 3.24 15.13
C VAL A 187 8.08 4.70 14.71
N ILE A 188 8.27 5.62 15.66
CA ILE A 188 8.47 7.06 15.39
C ILE A 188 9.75 7.26 14.55
N ARG A 189 10.87 6.66 14.96
CA ARG A 189 12.15 6.68 14.24
C ARG A 189 12.03 6.12 12.82
N ARG A 190 11.30 5.00 12.63
CA ARG A 190 11.02 4.44 11.29
C ARG A 190 10.18 5.38 10.41
N ARG A 191 9.18 6.07 10.97
CA ARG A 191 8.39 7.09 10.25
C ARG A 191 9.24 8.30 9.86
N ALA A 192 10.02 8.85 10.79
CA ALA A 192 10.94 9.96 10.55
C ALA A 192 11.98 9.60 9.47
N ASN A 193 12.57 8.41 9.53
CA ASN A 193 13.51 7.91 8.53
C ASN A 193 12.86 7.73 7.15
N LYS A 194 11.58 7.34 7.06
CA LYS A 194 10.85 7.33 5.78
C LYS A 194 10.72 8.74 5.21
N LYS A 195 10.29 9.74 6.01
CA LYS A 195 10.20 11.14 5.57
C LYS A 195 11.58 11.67 5.12
N ARG A 196 12.63 11.42 5.90
CA ARG A 196 14.03 11.80 5.58
C ARG A 196 14.53 11.18 4.27
N LYS A 197 14.24 9.90 4.00
CA LYS A 197 14.61 9.24 2.74
C LYS A 197 13.87 9.82 1.53
N ILE A 198 12.59 10.20 1.67
CA ILE A 198 11.83 10.86 0.60
C ILE A 198 12.41 12.26 0.32
N LEU A 199 12.64 13.06 1.36
CA LEU A 199 13.23 14.40 1.22
C LEU A 199 14.64 14.34 0.61
N LYS A 200 15.48 13.37 1.00
CA LYS A 200 16.81 13.19 0.37
C LYS A 200 16.69 12.90 -1.13
N LYS A 201 15.78 12.01 -1.55
CA LYS A 201 15.55 11.72 -2.98
C LYS A 201 15.10 12.96 -3.76
N LEU A 202 14.22 13.78 -3.19
CA LEU A 202 13.77 15.03 -3.82
C LEU A 202 14.91 16.05 -3.95
N ALA A 203 15.74 16.20 -2.91
CA ALA A 203 16.91 17.08 -2.95
C ALA A 203 17.98 16.62 -3.97
N GLN A 204 18.24 15.31 -4.05
CA GLN A 204 19.14 14.73 -5.06
C GLN A 204 18.60 14.99 -6.48
N SER A 205 17.33 14.64 -6.75
CA SER A 205 16.71 14.87 -8.05
C SER A 205 16.64 16.35 -8.46
N LYS A 206 16.50 17.27 -7.48
CA LYS A 206 16.60 18.72 -7.72
C LYS A 206 18.03 19.10 -8.15
N ALA A 207 19.06 18.69 -7.40
CA ALA A 207 20.45 19.02 -7.71
C ALA A 207 20.92 18.39 -9.04
N GLU A 208 20.50 17.16 -9.34
CA GLU A 208 20.73 16.47 -10.62
C GLU A 208 20.11 17.27 -11.79
N ARG A 209 18.89 17.79 -11.62
CA ARG A 209 18.22 18.65 -12.61
C ARG A 209 18.91 20.00 -12.78
N GLU A 210 19.36 20.63 -11.70
CA GLU A 210 20.07 21.91 -11.74
C GLU A 210 21.44 21.76 -12.44
N ALA A 211 22.21 20.72 -12.12
CA ALA A 211 23.45 20.39 -12.81
C ALA A 211 23.24 20.09 -14.31
N TYR A 212 22.17 19.35 -14.65
CA TYR A 212 21.80 19.11 -16.05
C TYR A 212 21.42 20.38 -16.80
N ASN A 213 20.64 21.27 -16.17
CA ASN A 213 20.26 22.57 -16.75
C ASN A 213 21.50 23.40 -17.09
N HIS A 214 22.43 23.57 -16.14
CA HIS A 214 23.68 24.32 -16.38
C HIS A 214 24.57 23.69 -17.46
N LEU A 215 24.59 22.36 -17.56
CA LEU A 215 25.27 21.66 -18.65
C LEU A 215 24.61 21.94 -20.02
N VAL A 216 23.28 21.97 -20.09
CA VAL A 216 22.53 22.33 -21.31
C VAL A 216 22.74 23.80 -21.68
N GLU A 217 22.75 24.71 -20.70
CA GLU A 217 23.05 26.14 -20.90
C GLU A 217 24.48 26.34 -21.43
N ARG A 218 25.48 25.71 -20.81
CA ARG A 218 26.88 25.74 -21.27
C ARG A 218 27.05 25.17 -22.67
N ARG A 219 26.32 24.11 -23.03
CA ARG A 219 26.28 23.59 -24.41
C ARG A 219 25.63 24.59 -25.38
N LYS A 220 24.52 25.24 -25.00
CA LYS A 220 23.86 26.28 -25.81
C LYS A 220 24.75 27.50 -26.04
N THR A 221 25.45 28.00 -25.02
CA THR A 221 26.37 29.16 -25.16
C THR A 221 27.59 28.83 -26.00
N LEU A 222 28.24 27.69 -25.77
CA LEU A 222 29.35 27.23 -26.62
C LEU A 222 28.94 27.02 -28.08
N ASN A 223 27.72 26.50 -28.34
CA ASN A 223 27.26 26.33 -29.72
C ASN A 223 26.95 27.68 -30.40
N ARG A 224 26.35 28.64 -29.68
CA ARG A 224 26.18 30.03 -30.14
C ARG A 224 27.52 30.73 -30.43
N GLN A 225 28.55 30.49 -29.61
CA GLN A 225 29.90 30.99 -29.86
C GLN A 225 30.54 30.35 -31.10
N ARG A 226 30.39 29.02 -31.28
CA ARG A 226 30.88 28.30 -32.47
C ARG A 226 30.22 28.79 -33.76
N THR A 227 28.89 28.95 -33.78
CA THR A 227 28.18 29.45 -34.98
C THR A 227 28.54 30.91 -35.28
N LYS A 228 28.64 31.78 -34.26
CA LYS A 228 29.12 33.16 -34.44
C LYS A 228 30.56 33.21 -34.97
N ALA A 229 31.46 32.35 -34.46
CA ALA A 229 32.84 32.27 -34.94
C ALA A 229 32.94 31.74 -36.37
N ALA A 230 32.12 30.76 -36.75
CA ALA A 230 32.03 30.27 -38.13
C ALA A 230 31.53 31.36 -39.10
N LEU A 231 30.48 32.10 -38.71
CA LEU A 231 29.97 33.24 -39.47
C LEU A 231 31.02 34.35 -39.63
N LEU A 232 31.72 34.71 -38.55
CA LEU A 232 32.80 35.71 -38.61
C LEU A 232 33.96 35.27 -39.51
N ARG A 233 34.35 33.98 -39.49
CA ARG A 233 35.33 33.42 -40.44
C ARG A 233 34.85 33.49 -41.88
N GLN A 234 33.57 33.23 -42.14
CA GLN A 234 32.99 33.34 -43.49
C GLN A 234 32.98 34.79 -43.98
N VAL A 235 32.61 35.75 -43.13
CA VAL A 235 32.62 37.19 -43.46
C VAL A 235 34.05 37.69 -43.68
N ALA A 236 35.01 37.30 -42.83
CA ALA A 236 36.42 37.62 -43.03
C ALA A 236 36.98 37.01 -44.33
N GLY A 237 36.58 35.79 -44.68
CA GLY A 237 36.93 35.15 -45.95
C GLY A 237 36.34 35.84 -47.18
N ARG A 238 35.13 36.42 -47.09
CA ARG A 238 34.56 37.28 -48.15
C ARG A 238 35.33 38.59 -48.27
N ARG A 239 35.52 39.33 -47.17
CA ARG A 239 36.30 40.57 -47.12
C ARG A 239 37.73 40.41 -47.62
N LYS A 240 38.40 39.29 -47.32
CA LYS A 240 39.72 39.02 -47.89
C LYS A 240 39.65 38.87 -49.41
N LYS A 241 38.69 38.12 -49.97
CA LYS A 241 38.52 38.01 -51.42
C LYS A 241 38.21 39.36 -52.08
N GLU A 242 37.38 40.19 -51.44
CA GLU A 242 37.07 41.55 -51.89
C GLU A 242 38.35 42.42 -51.94
N LEU A 243 39.16 42.40 -50.87
CA LEU A 243 40.45 43.10 -50.82
C LEU A 243 41.49 42.53 -51.80
N ASP A 244 41.55 41.20 -51.98
CA ASP A 244 42.44 40.54 -52.94
C ASP A 244 42.08 40.90 -54.40
N VAL A 245 40.82 41.26 -54.68
CA VAL A 245 40.39 41.82 -55.98
C VAL A 245 40.78 43.29 -56.10
N ILE A 246 40.42 44.13 -55.11
CA ILE A 246 40.76 45.57 -55.10
C ILE A 246 42.27 45.78 -55.22
N ASN A 247 43.08 44.99 -54.51
CA ASN A 247 44.54 45.07 -54.58
C ASN A 247 45.10 44.63 -55.95
N LYS A 248 44.47 43.68 -56.64
CA LYS A 248 44.83 43.31 -58.02
C LYS A 248 44.47 44.41 -59.03
N GLU A 249 43.35 45.08 -58.84
CA GLU A 249 42.94 46.23 -59.67
C GLU A 249 43.84 47.46 -59.42
N ALA A 250 44.18 47.74 -58.16
CA ALA A 250 45.13 48.78 -57.79
C ALA A 250 46.54 48.48 -58.35
N ALA A 251 47.01 47.23 -58.26
CA ALA A 251 48.28 46.83 -58.86
C ALA A 251 48.30 46.96 -60.39
N LYS A 252 47.20 46.63 -61.08
CA LYS A 252 47.05 46.88 -62.53
C LYS A 252 47.12 48.38 -62.87
N LYS A 253 46.44 49.23 -62.10
CA LYS A 253 46.50 50.70 -62.28
C LYS A 253 47.90 51.26 -62.01
N ALA A 254 48.54 50.84 -60.92
CA ALA A 254 49.90 51.27 -60.59
C ALA A 254 50.93 50.82 -61.63
N ALA A 255 50.78 49.62 -62.22
CA ALA A 255 51.63 49.17 -63.32
C ALA A 255 51.44 50.03 -64.59
N ALA A 256 50.21 50.43 -64.92
CA ALA A 256 49.94 51.35 -66.02
C ALA A 256 50.51 52.76 -65.78
N GLU A 257 50.37 53.30 -64.56
CA GLU A 257 50.99 54.58 -64.20
C GLU A 257 52.52 54.53 -64.19
N ALA A 258 53.12 53.41 -63.76
CA ALA A 258 54.57 53.22 -63.79
C ALA A 258 55.10 53.17 -65.23
N ALA A 259 54.41 52.50 -66.14
CA ALA A 259 54.73 52.53 -67.56
C ALA A 259 54.64 53.95 -68.15
N ALA A 260 53.59 54.70 -67.81
CA ALA A 260 53.44 56.10 -68.24
C ALA A 260 54.55 57.02 -67.69
N LYS A 261 54.94 56.87 -66.41
CA LYS A 261 56.03 57.65 -65.80
C LYS A 261 57.41 57.27 -66.33
N ALA A 262 57.64 56.01 -66.67
CA ALA A 262 58.87 55.57 -67.35
C ALA A 262 59.04 56.24 -68.73
N ALA A 263 57.95 56.33 -69.51
CA ALA A 263 57.95 57.05 -70.78
C ALA A 263 58.24 58.55 -70.62
N ALA A 264 57.69 59.19 -69.57
CA ALA A 264 57.92 60.60 -69.29
C ALA A 264 59.37 60.91 -68.83
N ALA A 265 59.97 60.05 -68.01
CA ALA A 265 61.31 60.26 -67.47
C ALA A 265 62.40 60.31 -68.55
N ALA A 266 62.22 59.59 -69.66
CA ALA A 266 63.15 59.59 -70.80
C ALA A 266 63.30 60.95 -71.50
N ALA A 267 62.33 61.87 -71.35
CA ALA A 267 62.33 63.15 -72.05
C ALA A 267 63.21 64.24 -71.39
N ALA A 268 63.54 64.14 -70.10
CA ALA A 268 64.03 65.28 -69.31
C ALA A 268 65.56 65.53 -69.36
N ALA A 269 66.35 64.63 -69.95
CA ALA A 269 67.80 64.53 -69.69
C ALA A 269 68.72 65.44 -70.55
N LYS A 270 68.31 66.67 -70.95
CA LYS A 270 68.96 67.40 -72.07
C LYS A 270 69.44 68.88 -71.88
N ALA A 271 69.60 69.47 -70.67
CA ALA A 271 70.08 70.88 -70.52
C ALA A 271 70.88 71.24 -69.23
N LYS A 272 71.77 72.28 -69.28
CA LYS A 272 72.71 72.84 -68.23
C LYS A 272 73.50 74.07 -68.79
N PRO A 273 74.53 74.73 -68.14
CA PRO A 273 75.03 74.82 -66.74
C PRO A 273 75.59 76.21 -66.19
N ALA A 274 75.46 76.47 -64.87
CA ALA A 274 76.50 77.02 -63.95
C ALA A 274 76.97 78.55 -64.01
N PRO A 275 78.11 79.06 -63.42
CA PRO A 275 78.06 80.13 -62.38
C PRO A 275 79.19 81.24 -62.32
N LYS A 276 79.22 82.09 -61.26
CA LYS A 276 80.31 83.06 -60.85
C LYS A 276 80.38 83.31 -59.31
N GLY A 277 81.38 84.02 -58.75
CA GLY A 277 81.43 84.46 -57.32
C GLY A 277 82.73 85.16 -56.80
N LYS A 278 82.90 85.24 -55.45
CA LYS A 278 84.07 85.62 -54.57
C LYS A 278 84.33 87.09 -54.09
N ALA A 279 85.12 87.19 -52.99
CA ALA A 279 85.45 88.34 -52.08
C ALA A 279 84.41 88.62 -50.95
N ALA A 280 84.68 89.01 -49.69
CA ALA A 280 85.87 89.40 -48.85
C ALA A 280 86.27 90.91 -48.85
N LYS A 281 86.88 91.54 -47.80
CA LYS A 281 87.55 91.06 -46.55
C LYS A 281 87.71 92.16 -45.44
N LYS A 282 87.60 91.81 -44.13
CA LYS A 282 88.09 92.48 -42.88
C LYS A 282 87.62 93.90 -42.46
N LYS A 283 87.25 94.05 -41.18
CA LYS A 283 88.19 94.59 -40.17
C LYS A 283 88.32 93.55 -39.05
#